data_AF-A0A3S2CSS2-F1
#
_entry.id   AF-A0A3S2CSS2-F1
#
_cell.length_a   1.000
_cell.length_b   1.000
_cell.length_c   1.000
_cell.angle_alpha   90.00
_cell.angle_beta   90.00
_cell.angle_gamma   90.00
#
_symmetry.space_group_name_H-M   'P 1'
#
loop_
_entity.id
_entity.type
_entity.pdbx_description
1 polymer ?
#
loop_
_entity_poly.entity_id
_entity_poly.type
_entity_poly.pdbx_seq_one_letter_code
_entity_poly.pdbx_strand_id
1 'polypeptide(L)'
;MSQVDWLSHLLQIITVTGQLEVRCAYGAPWRVAWRKAAANEIPYHVIVKGRAILEDPETRAARELVSGDVVLLPHGAAHVLHDGSGQTPIPT
;
A
#
# COMPACT_ATOMS: atom_id res chain seq x y z
N MET A 1 20.26 19.21 -23.30
CA MET A 1 19.38 19.26 -22.11
C MET A 1 18.19 18.37 -22.43
N SER A 2 17.99 17.26 -21.73
CA SER A 2 16.83 16.40 -21.97
C SER A 2 15.56 17.19 -21.66
N GLN A 3 14.69 17.34 -22.65
CA GLN A 3 13.40 17.98 -22.48
C GLN A 3 12.63 17.24 -21.39
N VAL A 4 12.23 17.97 -20.34
CA VAL A 4 11.40 17.42 -19.26
C VAL A 4 10.14 16.85 -19.91
N ASP A 5 9.91 15.55 -19.74
CA ASP A 5 8.73 14.91 -20.32
C ASP A 5 7.46 15.46 -19.65
N TRP A 6 6.33 15.30 -20.33
CA TRP A 6 5.06 15.88 -19.87
C TRP A 6 4.63 15.39 -18.49
N LEU A 7 4.96 14.16 -18.10
CA LEU A 7 4.68 13.65 -16.76
C LEU A 7 5.57 14.34 -15.74
N SER A 8 6.87 14.47 -16.00
CA SER A 8 7.79 15.21 -15.14
C SER A 8 7.40 16.69 -15.00
N HIS A 9 6.92 17.33 -16.08
CA HIS A 9 6.46 18.72 -16.06
C HIS A 9 5.14 18.88 -15.28
N LEU A 10 4.21 17.93 -15.44
CA LEU A 10 2.98 17.90 -14.65
C LEU A 10 3.31 17.76 -13.16
N LEU A 11 4.18 16.81 -12.78
CA LEU A 11 4.63 16.59 -11.40
C LEU A 11 5.33 17.81 -10.78
N GLN A 12 5.89 18.72 -11.58
CA GLN A 12 6.43 19.99 -11.09
C GLN A 12 5.33 21.05 -10.87
N ILE A 13 4.24 21.01 -11.64
CA ILE A 13 3.09 21.93 -11.50
C ILE A 13 2.19 21.52 -10.34
N ILE A 14 1.94 20.21 -10.18
CA ILE A 14 1.20 19.69 -9.02
C ILE A 14 2.16 19.51 -7.86
N THR A 15 1.92 20.19 -6.73
CA THR A 15 2.66 19.94 -5.48
C THR A 15 2.29 18.56 -4.94
N VAL A 16 2.96 17.52 -5.44
CA VAL A 16 2.86 16.16 -4.89
C VAL A 16 3.56 16.17 -3.53
N THR A 17 2.79 16.31 -2.47
CA THR A 17 3.27 16.17 -1.10
C THR A 17 3.06 14.74 -0.65
N GLY A 18 4.15 14.00 -0.45
CA GLY A 18 4.11 12.69 0.20
C GLY A 18 4.28 12.83 1.71
N GLN A 19 3.43 12.17 2.49
CA GLN A 19 3.66 11.97 3.92
C GLN A 19 4.03 10.50 4.14
N LEU A 20 5.10 10.24 4.90
CA LEU A 20 5.28 8.92 5.49
C LEU A 20 4.21 8.79 6.58
N GLU A 21 3.17 8.02 6.31
CA GLU A 21 2.02 7.97 7.23
C GLU A 21 2.41 7.25 8.52
N VAL A 22 2.98 6.04 8.42
CA VAL A 22 3.40 5.26 9.59
C VAL A 22 4.37 4.13 9.21
N ARG A 23 5.30 3.78 10.11
CA ARG A 23 6.01 2.50 10.08
C ARG A 23 5.39 1.56 11.11
N CYS A 24 4.63 0.57 10.63
CA CYS A 24 4.01 -0.42 11.51
C CYS A 24 4.90 -1.66 11.71
N ALA A 25 4.88 -2.22 12.92
CA ALA A 25 5.41 -3.54 13.21
C ALA A 25 4.26 -4.41 13.73
N TYR A 26 3.84 -5.38 12.91
CA TYR A 26 2.71 -6.25 13.25
C TYR A 26 3.18 -7.61 13.79
N GLY A 27 2.64 -8.02 14.93
CA GLY A 27 2.76 -9.38 15.45
C GLY A 27 1.61 -10.24 14.96
N ALA A 28 1.89 -11.47 14.51
CA ALA A 28 0.84 -12.40 14.10
C ALA A 28 -0.01 -12.87 15.31
N PRO A 29 -1.32 -13.11 15.13
CA PRO A 29 -2.09 -12.88 13.91
C PRO A 29 -2.53 -11.42 13.74
N TRP A 30 -2.45 -10.91 12.51
CA TRP A 30 -2.83 -9.54 12.19
C TRP A 30 -3.53 -9.44 10.82
N ARG A 31 -4.48 -8.48 10.73
CA ARG A 31 -5.19 -8.10 9.51
C ARG A 31 -5.58 -6.63 9.61
N VAL A 32 -5.30 -5.87 8.57
CA VAL A 32 -5.66 -4.45 8.49
C VAL A 32 -6.38 -4.21 7.16
N ALA A 33 -7.52 -3.54 7.23
CA ALA A 33 -8.34 -3.23 6.06
C ALA A 33 -8.36 -1.72 5.82
N TRP A 34 -8.10 -1.33 4.58
CA TRP A 34 -8.24 0.04 4.12
C TRP A 34 -9.45 0.16 3.21
N ARG A 35 -10.24 1.20 3.44
CA ARG A 35 -11.25 1.66 2.48
C ARG A 35 -10.57 2.26 1.26
N LYS A 36 -11.36 2.50 0.21
CA LYS A 36 -10.91 3.30 -0.94
C LYS A 36 -10.37 4.65 -0.45
N ALA A 37 -9.19 5.02 -0.92
CA ALA A 37 -8.54 6.28 -0.56
C ALA A 37 -9.33 7.49 -1.09
N ALA A 38 -9.05 8.67 -0.55
CA ALA A 38 -9.66 9.88 -1.07
C ALA A 38 -9.21 10.18 -2.51
N ALA A 39 -9.93 11.07 -3.18
CA ALA A 39 -9.53 11.52 -4.50
C ALA A 39 -8.11 12.11 -4.45
N ASN A 40 -7.26 11.71 -5.40
CA ASN A 40 -5.86 12.14 -5.52
C ASN A 40 -4.90 11.60 -4.44
N GLU A 41 -5.31 10.60 -3.65
CA GLU A 41 -4.40 9.85 -2.77
C GLU A 41 -3.92 8.56 -3.43
N ILE A 42 -2.62 8.28 -3.31
CA ILE A 42 -2.00 7.04 -3.81
C ILE A 42 -1.39 6.31 -2.61
N PRO A 43 -2.11 5.37 -1.99
CA PRO A 43 -1.56 4.53 -0.95
C PRO A 43 -0.40 3.69 -1.50
N TYR A 44 0.63 3.52 -0.68
CA TYR A 44 1.74 2.64 -0.97
C TYR A 44 2.15 1.87 0.28
N HIS A 45 2.68 0.67 0.08
CA HIS A 45 3.17 -0.19 1.15
C HIS A 45 4.56 -0.69 0.79
N VAL A 46 5.47 -0.62 1.75
CA VAL A 46 6.84 -1.13 1.62
C VAL A 46 7.04 -2.22 2.66
N ILE A 47 7.34 -3.44 2.22
CA ILE A 47 7.64 -4.54 3.14
C ILE A 47 9.11 -4.44 3.55
N VAL A 48 9.37 -3.86 4.72
CA VAL A 48 10.74 -3.67 5.21
C VAL A 48 11.36 -4.98 5.71
N LYS A 49 10.56 -5.84 6.35
CA LYS A 49 10.99 -7.15 6.87
C LYS A 49 9.80 -8.09 6.98
N GLY A 50 10.02 -9.38 6.71
CA GLY A 50 8.99 -10.41 6.79
C GLY A 50 8.22 -10.55 5.48
N ARG A 51 6.94 -10.91 5.61
CA ARG A 51 5.98 -11.07 4.50
C ARG A 51 4.61 -10.52 4.88
N ALA A 52 3.81 -10.20 3.88
CA ALA A 52 2.41 -9.84 4.01
C ALA A 52 1.62 -10.39 2.82
N ILE A 53 0.34 -10.67 3.01
CA ILE A 53 -0.58 -10.96 1.92
C ILE A 53 -1.40 -9.70 1.64
N LEU A 54 -1.35 -9.24 0.40
CA LEU A 54 -2.25 -8.21 -0.12
C LEU A 54 -3.45 -8.88 -0.76
N GLU A 55 -4.63 -8.57 -0.27
CA GLU A 55 -5.90 -9.12 -0.72
C GLU A 55 -6.80 -7.99 -1.25
N ASP A 56 -7.33 -8.18 -2.45
CA ASP A 56 -8.45 -7.41 -2.96
C ASP A 56 -9.74 -7.91 -2.29
N PRO A 57 -10.48 -7.05 -1.56
CA PRO A 57 -11.61 -7.49 -0.75
C PRO A 57 -12.82 -7.94 -1.58
N GLU A 58 -12.95 -7.48 -2.82
CA GLU A 58 -14.09 -7.79 -3.71
C GLU A 58 -13.85 -9.10 -4.47
N THR A 59 -12.68 -9.22 -5.10
CA THR A 59 -12.33 -10.36 -5.96
C THR A 59 -11.68 -11.51 -5.20
N ARG A 60 -11.23 -11.26 -3.96
CA ARG A 60 -10.43 -12.20 -3.14
C ARG A 60 -9.10 -12.58 -3.78
N ALA A 61 -8.67 -11.85 -4.82
CA ALA A 61 -7.35 -12.03 -5.40
C ALA A 61 -6.30 -11.67 -4.35
N ALA A 62 -5.36 -12.59 -4.13
CA ALA A 62 -4.33 -12.44 -3.12
C ALA A 62 -2.94 -12.51 -3.75
N ARG A 63 -2.03 -11.67 -3.25
CA ARG A 63 -0.63 -11.66 -3.64
C ARG A 63 0.25 -11.64 -2.39
N GLU A 64 1.20 -12.57 -2.33
CA GLU A 64 2.24 -12.51 -1.33
C GLU A 64 3.25 -11.42 -1.67
N LEU A 65 3.61 -10.65 -0.65
CA LEU A 65 4.63 -9.61 -0.67
C LEU A 65 5.72 -10.00 0.32
N VAL A 66 6.98 -9.90 -0.10
CA VAL A 66 8.15 -10.22 0.72
C VAL A 66 9.01 -8.98 0.95
N SER A 67 10.03 -9.11 1.79
CA SER A 67 10.93 -8.01 2.13
C SER A 67 11.57 -7.40 0.88
N GLY A 68 11.45 -6.08 0.73
CA GLY A 68 11.90 -5.33 -0.45
C GLY A 68 10.80 -5.05 -1.46
N ASP A 69 9.66 -5.74 -1.40
CA ASP A 69 8.53 -5.45 -2.28
C ASP A 69 7.90 -4.10 -1.93
N VAL A 70 7.50 -3.39 -2.98
CA VAL A 70 6.75 -2.15 -2.90
C VAL A 70 5.47 -2.30 -3.71
N VAL A 71 4.34 -1.99 -3.09
CA VAL A 71 3.04 -1.91 -3.76
C VAL A 71 2.60 -0.46 -3.78
N LEU A 72 2.14 0.00 -4.94
CA LEU A 72 1.43 1.26 -5.10
C LEU A 72 0.01 0.95 -5.58
N LEU A 73 -0.95 1.75 -5.11
CA LEU A 73 -2.35 1.67 -5.50
C LEU A 73 -2.74 3.01 -6.17
N PRO A 74 -2.45 3.20 -7.48
CA PRO A 74 -2.56 4.50 -8.14
C PRO A 74 -3.97 5.11 -8.15
N HIS A 75 -4.99 4.25 -8.02
CA HIS A 75 -6.39 4.64 -7.98
C HIS A 75 -7.02 4.50 -6.59
N GLY A 76 -6.18 4.32 -5.56
CA GLY A 76 -6.61 4.26 -4.17
C GLY A 76 -7.53 3.09 -3.86
N ALA A 77 -7.39 1.94 -4.54
CA ALA A 77 -8.27 0.81 -4.35
C ALA A 77 -8.32 0.33 -2.88
N ALA A 78 -9.51 -0.07 -2.43
CA ALA A 78 -9.68 -0.72 -1.13
C ALA A 78 -8.87 -2.03 -1.12
N HIS A 79 -8.23 -2.32 0.00
CA HIS A 79 -7.34 -3.47 0.09
C HIS A 79 -7.18 -3.93 1.54
N VAL A 80 -6.75 -5.17 1.71
CA VAL A 80 -6.43 -5.75 3.00
C VAL A 80 -4.97 -6.21 2.99
N LEU A 81 -4.25 -5.95 4.09
CA LEU A 81 -2.99 -6.62 4.39
C LEU A 81 -3.18 -7.56 5.58
N HIS A 82 -2.63 -8.76 5.50
CA HIS A 82 -2.64 -9.71 6.61
C HIS A 82 -1.44 -10.65 6.60
N ASP A 83 -1.25 -11.38 7.69
CA ASP A 83 -0.15 -12.32 7.91
C ASP A 83 -0.27 -13.65 7.14
N GLY A 84 -1.42 -13.88 6.50
CA GLY A 84 -1.75 -15.11 5.78
C GLY A 84 -2.15 -16.30 6.67
N SER A 85 -2.26 -16.14 8.00
CA SER A 85 -2.57 -17.26 8.90
C SER A 85 -4.03 -17.69 8.86
N GLY A 86 -4.93 -16.79 8.43
CA GLY A 86 -6.39 -17.00 8.48
C GLY A 86 -6.96 -16.99 9.90
N GLN A 87 -6.13 -16.72 10.91
CA GLN A 87 -6.57 -16.65 12.30
C GLN A 87 -7.22 -15.29 12.61
N THR A 88 -8.03 -15.26 13.65
CA THR A 88 -8.64 -14.01 14.12
C THR A 88 -7.53 -13.09 14.66
N PRO A 89 -7.42 -11.84 14.17
CA PRO A 89 -6.41 -10.90 14.65
C PRO A 89 -6.51 -10.65 16.15
N ILE A 90 -5.38 -10.52 16.81
CA ILE A 90 -5.35 -10.04 18.20
C ILE A 90 -5.54 -8.52 18.18
N PRO A 91 -6.39 -7.95 19.08
CA PRO A 91 -6.49 -6.50 19.21
C PRO A 91 -5.12 -5.87 19.51
N THR A 92 -4.75 -4.86 18.72
CA THR A 92 -3.58 -4.01 18.97
C THR A 92 -3.87 -2.91 19.97
#